data_AF-A0A0Q9TTJ0-F1
#
_entry.id   AF-A0A0Q9TTJ0-F1
#
_cell.length_a   1.000
_cell.length_b   1.000
_cell.length_c   1.000
_cell.angle_alpha   90.00
_cell.angle_beta   90.00
_cell.angle_gamma   90.00
#
_symmetry.space_group_name_H-M   'P 1'
#
loop_
_entity.id
_entity.type
_entity.pdbx_description
1 polymer ?
#
loop_
_entity_poly.entity_id
_entity_poly.type
_entity_poly.pdbx_seq_one_letter_code
_entity_poly.pdbx_strand_id
1 'polypeptide(L)'
;MIHIANKTYELVTDHKNGWNFEVFKERFSEVLERYDYIVGDWGYSQLRLRGFFKEIHPKATKESSIAALQDYLNEYCNFGCAYFIIEKVNGTKLQVPSEVITTTS
;
A
#
# COMPACT_ATOMS: atom_id res chain seq x y z
N MET A 1 -11.94 3.15 -7.95
CA MET A 1 -11.94 3.61 -6.55
C MET A 1 -12.53 2.52 -5.68
N ILE A 2 -11.95 2.31 -4.51
CA ILE A 2 -12.30 1.27 -3.55
C ILE A 2 -12.94 1.97 -2.36
N HIS A 3 -14.13 1.53 -1.95
CA HIS A 3 -14.86 2.16 -0.85
C HIS A 3 -14.98 1.17 0.32
N ILE A 4 -14.40 1.52 1.46
CA ILE A 4 -14.42 0.70 2.68
C ILE A 4 -14.41 1.60 3.92
N ALA A 5 -15.21 1.25 4.93
CA ALA A 5 -15.30 1.99 6.20
C ALA A 5 -15.45 3.52 6.05
N ASN A 6 -16.30 3.96 5.10
CA ASN A 6 -16.52 5.38 4.79
C ASN A 6 -15.26 6.15 4.31
N LYS A 7 -14.22 5.43 3.89
CA LYS A 7 -13.03 5.96 3.23
C LYS A 7 -13.00 5.52 1.77
N THR A 8 -12.34 6.33 0.96
CA THR A 8 -12.09 6.03 -0.44
C THR A 8 -10.61 5.78 -0.62
N TYR A 9 -10.28 4.68 -1.28
CA TYR A 9 -8.93 4.28 -1.63
C TYR A 9 -8.81 4.13 -3.14
N GLU A 10 -7.58 4.20 -3.62
CA GLU A 10 -7.23 3.94 -5.01
C GLU A 10 -6.12 2.89 -5.05
N LEU A 11 -6.24 1.96 -6.00
CA LEU A 11 -5.21 0.98 -6.27
C LEU A 11 -4.08 1.68 -7.02
N VAL A 12 -2.95 1.87 -6.35
CA VAL A 12 -1.76 2.52 -6.91
C VAL A 12 -0.88 1.49 -7.61
N THR A 13 -0.74 0.31 -7.00
CA THR A 13 0.10 -0.77 -7.52
C THR A 13 -0.59 -2.10 -7.35
N ASP A 14 -0.59 -2.91 -8.40
CA ASP A 14 -0.97 -4.32 -8.37
C ASP A 14 0.15 -5.16 -8.98
N HIS A 15 0.81 -5.96 -8.14
CA HIS A 15 1.90 -6.82 -8.55
C HIS A 15 1.45 -8.27 -8.53
N LYS A 16 1.58 -8.94 -9.70
CA LYS A 16 1.18 -10.35 -9.91
C LYS A 16 -0.31 -10.61 -9.61
N ASN A 17 -1.18 -9.65 -9.91
CA ASN A 17 -2.62 -9.73 -9.64
C ASN A 17 -2.92 -10.08 -8.17
N GLY A 18 -2.20 -9.43 -7.25
CA GLY A 18 -2.37 -9.63 -5.81
C GLY A 18 -3.63 -8.98 -5.27
N TRP A 19 -4.21 -8.03 -6.01
CA TRP A 19 -5.43 -7.36 -5.58
C TRP A 19 -6.66 -8.28 -5.63
N ASN A 20 -7.29 -8.46 -4.47
CA ASN A 20 -8.59 -9.14 -4.35
C ASN A 20 -9.44 -8.39 -3.32
N PHE A 21 -10.51 -7.75 -3.79
CA PHE A 21 -11.35 -6.89 -2.96
C PHE A 21 -12.06 -7.66 -1.83
N GLU A 22 -12.56 -8.87 -2.10
CA GLU A 22 -13.30 -9.65 -1.10
C GLU A 22 -12.39 -10.05 0.06
N VAL A 23 -11.20 -10.58 -0.25
CA VAL A 23 -10.22 -10.99 0.78
C VAL A 23 -9.67 -9.77 1.53
N PHE A 24 -9.42 -8.66 0.82
CA PHE A 24 -9.02 -7.40 1.44
C PHE A 24 -10.07 -6.93 2.46
N LYS A 25 -11.35 -6.93 2.06
CA LYS A 25 -12.46 -6.49 2.92
C LYS A 25 -12.60 -7.35 4.17
N GLU A 26 -12.41 -8.66 4.06
CA GLU A 26 -12.45 -9.59 5.20
C GLU A 26 -11.29 -9.36 6.20
N ARG A 27 -10.11 -8.99 5.69
CA ARG A 27 -8.92 -8.75 6.52
C ARG A 27 -8.79 -7.31 7.00
N PHE A 28 -9.55 -6.39 6.44
CA PHE A 28 -9.47 -4.98 6.78
C PHE A 28 -9.84 -4.74 8.24
N SER A 29 -9.07 -3.88 8.90
CA SER A 29 -9.32 -3.46 10.27
C SER A 29 -9.33 -1.94 10.33
N GLU A 30 -10.23 -1.37 11.13
CA GLU A 30 -10.37 0.08 11.34
C GLU A 30 -9.07 0.76 11.78
N VAL A 31 -8.16 0.02 12.44
CA VAL A 31 -6.83 0.52 12.80
C VAL A 31 -6.01 0.95 11.58
N LEU A 32 -6.28 0.38 10.40
CA LEU A 32 -5.61 0.72 9.15
C LEU A 32 -6.07 2.07 8.58
N GLU A 33 -7.23 2.59 8.98
CA GLU A 33 -7.77 3.87 8.49
C GLU A 33 -6.90 5.07 8.85
N ARG A 34 -6.07 4.94 9.88
CA ARG A 34 -5.15 6.00 10.32
C ARG A 34 -4.01 6.23 9.33
N TYR A 35 -3.71 5.26 8.47
CA TYR A 35 -2.60 5.31 7.53
C TYR A 35 -3.02 5.89 6.18
N ASP A 36 -2.05 6.46 5.47
CA ASP A 36 -2.25 7.03 4.14
C ASP A 36 -2.18 5.95 3.06
N TYR A 37 -1.34 4.93 3.25
CA TYR A 37 -1.19 3.80 2.36
C TYR A 37 -1.47 2.51 3.12
N ILE A 38 -2.06 1.54 2.42
CA ILE A 38 -2.21 0.18 2.90
C ILE A 38 -1.58 -0.74 1.87
N VAL A 39 -0.68 -1.59 2.33
CA VAL A 39 0.00 -2.59 1.52
C VAL A 39 -0.57 -3.94 1.91
N GLY A 40 -1.01 -4.69 0.91
CA GLY A 40 -1.43 -6.06 1.05
C GLY A 40 -0.44 -6.99 0.38
N ASP A 41 0.14 -7.93 1.11
CA ASP A 41 1.08 -8.91 0.56
C ASP A 41 0.65 -10.35 0.93
N TRP A 42 1.00 -11.29 0.07
CA TRP A 42 0.56 -12.69 0.18
C TRP A 42 1.65 -13.60 0.74
N GLY A 43 1.76 -13.67 2.07
CA GLY A 43 2.65 -14.63 2.75
C GLY A 43 1.98 -15.97 2.99
N TYR A 44 2.54 -17.08 2.50
CA TYR A 44 2.00 -18.44 2.70
C TYR A 44 0.49 -18.57 2.38
N SER A 45 0.04 -17.94 1.28
CA SER A 45 -1.36 -17.87 0.86
C SER A 45 -2.29 -17.12 1.83
N GLN A 46 -1.74 -16.34 2.77
CA GLN A 46 -2.51 -15.46 3.64
C GLN A 46 -2.23 -14.01 3.32
N LEU A 47 -3.30 -13.23 3.16
CA LEU A 47 -3.20 -11.80 2.95
C LEU A 47 -2.82 -11.10 4.25
N ARG A 48 -1.67 -10.44 4.26
CA ARG A 48 -1.20 -9.58 5.35
C ARG A 48 -1.46 -8.14 4.94
N LEU A 49 -2.02 -7.34 5.84
CA LEU A 49 -2.23 -5.91 5.61
C LEU A 49 -1.32 -5.11 6.53
N ARG A 50 -0.60 -4.16 5.96
CA ARG A 50 0.28 -3.24 6.69
C ARG A 50 0.00 -1.81 6.26
N GLY A 51 -0.14 -0.92 7.25
CA GLY A 51 -0.35 0.50 7.00
C GLY A 51 0.96 1.29 7.00
N PHE A 52 1.07 2.27 6.11
CA PHE A 52 2.19 3.21 6.00
C PHE A 52 1.69 4.65 5.86
N PHE A 53 2.45 5.58 6.41
CA PHE A 53 2.21 7.02 6.30
C PHE A 53 2.96 7.60 5.11
N LYS A 54 2.48 8.73 4.59
CA LYS A 54 3.29 9.58 3.71
C LYS A 54 4.55 10.04 4.44
N GLU A 55 5.64 10.23 3.71
CA GLU A 55 6.93 10.63 4.30
C GLU A 55 6.84 11.95 5.07
N ILE A 56 6.01 12.88 4.56
CA ILE A 56 5.76 14.20 5.18
C ILE A 56 4.75 14.17 6.34
N HIS A 57 4.18 13.02 6.68
CA HIS A 57 3.12 12.93 7.68
C HIS A 57 3.71 13.11 9.10
N PRO A 58 3.12 13.95 9.98
CA PRO A 58 3.69 14.26 11.29
C PRO A 58 3.78 13.07 12.25
N LYS A 59 3.03 11.98 11.97
CA LYS A 59 3.07 10.72 12.72
C LYS A 59 3.94 9.64 12.06
N ALA A 60 4.58 9.94 10.92
CA ALA A 60 5.46 8.99 10.26
C ALA A 60 6.73 8.77 11.09
N THR A 61 6.98 7.53 11.46
CA THR A 61 8.28 7.07 11.97
C THR A 61 9.08 6.44 10.84
N LYS A 62 10.39 6.23 11.03
CA LYS A 62 11.24 5.58 10.00
C LYS A 62 10.64 4.27 9.48
N GLU A 63 10.06 3.46 10.35
CA GLU A 63 9.50 2.13 10.03
C GLU A 63 8.05 2.16 9.52
N SER A 64 7.33 3.27 9.75
CA SER A 64 5.94 3.41 9.31
C SER A 64 5.78 4.39 8.14
N SER A 65 6.88 4.97 7.65
CA SER A 65 6.92 5.80 6.45
C SER A 65 6.89 4.93 5.20
N ILE A 66 6.31 5.46 4.11
CA ILE A 66 6.35 4.86 2.78
C ILE A 66 7.79 4.60 2.29
N ALA A 67 8.79 5.33 2.82
CA ALA A 67 10.20 5.07 2.51
C ALA A 67 10.66 3.66 2.92
N ALA A 68 10.12 3.12 4.03
CA ALA A 68 10.45 1.77 4.50
C ALA A 68 9.63 0.67 3.79
N LEU A 69 8.71 1.04 2.91
CA LEU A 69 7.89 0.06 2.19
C LEU A 69 8.75 -0.89 1.34
N GLN A 70 9.75 -0.35 0.67
CA GLN A 70 10.56 -1.16 -0.24
C GLN A 70 11.39 -2.19 0.53
N ASP A 71 11.94 -1.79 1.68
CA ASP A 71 12.63 -2.70 2.59
C ASP A 71 11.67 -3.76 3.15
N TYR A 72 10.46 -3.36 3.54
CA TYR A 72 9.41 -4.28 3.98
C TYR A 72 9.07 -5.32 2.91
N LEU A 73 8.89 -4.91 1.66
CA LEU A 73 8.64 -5.85 0.57
C LEU A 73 9.86 -6.76 0.35
N ASN A 74 11.08 -6.23 0.35
CA ASN A 74 12.27 -7.08 0.18
C ASN A 74 12.44 -8.12 1.30
N GLU A 75 12.11 -7.77 2.54
CA GLU A 75 12.26 -8.66 3.70
C GLU A 75 11.12 -9.70 3.79
N TYR A 76 9.87 -9.27 3.60
CA TYR A 76 8.69 -10.11 3.83
C TYR A 76 8.07 -10.67 2.54
N CYS A 77 8.34 -10.04 1.40
CA CYS A 77 7.74 -10.27 0.09
C CYS A 77 8.85 -10.57 -0.93
N ASN A 78 9.59 -11.68 -0.70
CA ASN A 78 10.65 -12.19 -1.58
C ASN A 78 10.19 -12.39 -3.05
N PHE A 79 11.13 -12.74 -3.95
CA PHE A 79 11.03 -12.88 -5.44
C PHE A 79 9.77 -13.55 -6.06
N GLY A 80 8.88 -14.14 -5.27
CA GLY A 80 7.68 -14.85 -5.74
C GLY A 80 6.35 -14.17 -5.40
N CYS A 81 6.29 -13.29 -4.41
CA CYS A 81 5.03 -12.94 -3.75
C CYS A 81 4.20 -11.92 -4.54
N ALA A 82 2.88 -12.09 -4.52
CA ALA A 82 1.94 -11.12 -5.03
C ALA A 82 1.67 -10.06 -3.96
N TYR A 83 1.53 -8.80 -4.36
CA TYR A 83 1.20 -7.73 -3.44
C TYR A 83 0.47 -6.61 -4.16
N PHE A 84 -0.18 -5.75 -3.39
CA PHE A 84 -0.83 -4.55 -3.87
C PHE A 84 -0.61 -3.40 -2.90
N ILE A 85 -0.74 -2.19 -3.41
CA ILE A 85 -0.64 -0.95 -2.64
C ILE A 85 -1.87 -0.12 -2.98
N ILE A 86 -2.63 0.24 -1.95
CA ILE A 86 -3.73 1.19 -2.07
C ILE A 86 -3.39 2.48 -1.31
N GLU A 87 -3.72 3.61 -1.90
CA GLU A 87 -3.59 4.93 -1.29
C GLU A 87 -4.96 5.44 -0.88
N LYS A 88 -5.03 6.04 0.30
CA LYS A 88 -6.21 6.74 0.79
C LYS A 88 -6.38 8.05 0.03
N VAL A 89 -7.50 8.18 -0.66
CA VAL A 89 -7.89 9.41 -1.35
C VAL A 89 -8.50 10.34 -0.31
N ASN A 90 -7.65 11.14 0.33
CA ASN A 90 -8.10 12.38 0.94
C ASN A 90 -8.34 13.38 -0.21
N GLY A 91 -9.36 14.25 -0.13
CA GLY A 91 -9.83 15.11 -1.23
C GLY A 91 -8.83 16.12 -1.84
N THR A 92 -7.53 15.94 -1.65
CA THR A 92 -6.43 16.76 -2.16
C THR A 92 -5.38 15.84 -2.80
N LYS A 93 -5.66 15.30 -4.00
CA LYS A 93 -4.65 14.61 -4.81
C LYS A 93 -3.61 15.62 -5.30
N LEU A 94 -2.41 15.64 -4.69
CA LEU A 94 -1.20 16.03 -5.39
C LEU A 94 -0.73 14.78 -6.15
N GLN A 95 -0.95 14.77 -7.45
CA GLN A 95 -0.41 13.76 -8.35
C GLN A 95 1.13 13.84 -8.26
N VAL A 96 1.77 12.82 -7.72
CA VAL A 96 3.19 12.58 -8.04
C VAL A 96 3.21 11.83 -9.38
N PRO A 97 3.73 12.43 -10.46
CA PRO A 97 3.79 11.76 -11.75
C PRO A 97 4.69 10.52 -11.63
N SER A 98 4.18 9.37 -12.09
CA SER A 98 5.02 8.23 -12.45
C SER A 98 5.90 8.62 -13.63
N GLU A 99 7.05 9.24 -13.36
CA GLU A 99 8.06 9.50 -14.39
C GLU A 99 9.47 9.49 -13.80
N VAL A 100 9.92 8.32 -13.31
CA VAL A 100 11.36 8.02 -13.21
C VAL A 100 11.61 6.54 -13.49
N ILE A 101 11.27 6.07 -14.70
CA ILE A 101 11.88 4.87 -15.29
C ILE A 101 12.09 5.17 -16.77
N THR A 102 13.16 5.88 -17.14
CA THR A 102 13.91 5.72 -18.41
C THR A 102 15.10 6.68 -18.40
N THR A 103 16.21 6.28 -17.78
CA THR A 103 17.60 6.63 -18.14
C THR A 103 18.46 5.81 -17.18
N THR A 104 19.35 4.92 -17.62
CA THR A 104 20.52 5.20 -18.45
C THR A 104 21.11 3.91 -19.01
N SER A 105 21.48 3.99 -20.29
CA SER A 105 22.56 3.30 -21.04
C SER A 105 22.55 1.79 -21.22
#